data_AF-A0A841KQU8-F1
#
_entry.id   AF-A0A841KQU8-F1
#
_cell.length_a   1.000
_cell.length_b   1.000
_cell.length_c   1.000
_cell.angle_alpha   90.00
_cell.angle_beta   90.00
_cell.angle_gamma   90.00
#
_symmetry.space_group_name_H-M   'P 1'
#
loop_
_entity.id
_entity.type
_entity.pdbx_description
1 polymer ?
#
loop_
_entity_poly.entity_id
_entity_poly.type
_entity_poly.pdbx_seq_one_letter_code
_entity_poly.pdbx_strand_id
1 'polypeptide(L)'
;MKSAMIKASTTFFVICILTTSMVAAVPTLENIQVISKDVLLQLNDEPLLSASAIVHKDRIYLPIRFIVEQLHAQIHWDELSNTISIQSPYVFRDFPEANPLEKEKFIYGEILAIDKKSNLITIEEHYDDRDTYIEPNLQVKENVIIILQRNDKQMNLSFGDLRIGDHIGLVLNKDQEVRGIILNQ
;
A
#
# COMPACT_ATOMS: atom_id res chain seq x y z
N MET A 1 69.49 5.75 46.39
CA MET A 1 69.48 4.69 45.35
C MET A 1 68.19 3.88 45.26
N LYS A 2 67.58 3.43 46.37
CA LYS A 2 66.33 2.62 46.34
C LYS A 2 65.10 3.34 45.73
N SER A 3 64.93 4.65 45.94
CA SER A 3 63.75 5.39 45.43
C SER A 3 63.77 5.66 43.92
N ALA A 4 64.96 5.79 43.31
CA ALA A 4 65.09 5.97 41.86
C ALA A 4 64.79 4.66 41.10
N MET A 5 65.16 3.52 41.68
CA MET A 5 64.94 2.20 41.11
C MET A 5 63.45 1.79 41.15
N ILE A 6 62.71 2.20 42.19
CA ILE A 6 61.26 1.99 42.31
C ILE A 6 60.50 2.86 41.30
N LYS A 7 60.89 4.14 41.13
CA LYS A 7 60.25 5.04 40.15
C LYS A 7 60.43 4.55 38.71
N ALA A 8 61.63 4.09 38.34
CA ALA A 8 61.88 3.51 37.01
C ALA A 8 61.04 2.25 36.75
N SER A 9 60.87 1.40 37.78
CA SER A 9 60.03 0.18 37.69
C SER A 9 58.55 0.49 37.55
N THR A 10 58.02 1.47 38.31
CA THR A 10 56.62 1.88 38.19
C THR A 10 56.32 2.56 36.86
N THR A 11 57.26 3.36 36.32
CA THR A 11 57.08 3.97 35.00
C THR A 11 57.08 2.92 33.88
N PHE A 12 57.92 1.88 33.99
CA PHE A 12 57.93 0.77 33.03
C PHE A 12 56.63 -0.05 33.10
N PHE A 13 56.12 -0.31 34.31
CA PHE A 13 54.87 -1.04 34.48
C PHE A 13 53.65 -0.26 33.94
N VAL A 14 53.63 1.06 34.12
CA VAL A 14 52.57 1.94 33.57
C VAL A 14 52.64 2.01 32.03
N ILE A 15 53.84 2.04 31.44
CA ILE A 15 54.02 2.00 29.98
C ILE A 15 53.56 0.65 29.38
N CYS A 16 53.82 -0.47 30.05
CA CYS A 16 53.32 -1.78 29.63
C CYS A 16 51.78 -1.87 29.70
N ILE A 17 51.14 -1.22 30.67
CA ILE A 17 49.67 -1.18 30.76
C ILE A 17 49.07 -0.26 29.67
N LEU A 18 49.75 0.83 29.30
CA LEU A 18 49.32 1.73 28.24
C LEU A 18 49.49 1.16 26.83
N THR A 19 50.37 0.18 26.63
CA THR A 19 50.62 -0.43 25.31
C THR A 19 49.73 -1.65 25.04
N THR A 20 49.19 -2.30 26.07
CA THR A 20 48.26 -3.44 25.90
C THR A 20 46.82 -3.02 25.64
N SER A 21 46.45 -1.76 25.90
CA SER A 21 45.09 -1.24 25.68
C SER A 21 44.79 -0.88 24.22
N MET A 22 45.80 -0.86 23.34
CA MET A 22 45.63 -0.64 21.90
C MET A 22 45.39 -1.97 21.17
N VAL A 23 44.26 -2.62 21.46
CA VAL A 23 43.72 -3.63 20.53
C VAL A 23 42.93 -2.86 19.48
N ALA A 24 43.52 -2.67 18.30
CA ALA A 24 42.78 -2.13 17.17
C ALA A 24 41.65 -3.12 16.80
N ALA A 25 40.40 -2.67 16.84
CA ALA A 25 39.28 -3.43 16.31
C ALA A 25 39.48 -3.56 14.79
N VAL A 26 39.99 -4.72 14.36
CA VAL A 26 40.04 -5.06 12.93
C VAL A 26 38.61 -5.41 12.52
N PRO A 27 37.97 -4.64 11.62
CA PRO A 27 36.66 -5.02 11.12
C PRO A 27 36.78 -6.38 10.42
N THR A 28 36.08 -7.38 10.93
CA THR A 28 35.99 -8.69 10.29
C THR A 28 35.14 -8.55 9.04
N LEU A 29 35.78 -8.46 7.87
CA LEU A 29 35.11 -8.56 6.59
C LEU A 29 34.83 -10.03 6.31
N GLU A 30 33.59 -10.46 6.49
CA GLU A 30 33.14 -11.77 6.02
C GLU A 30 32.93 -11.72 4.50
N ASN A 31 33.68 -12.53 3.76
CA ASN A 31 33.43 -12.73 2.33
C ASN A 31 32.22 -13.65 2.17
N ILE A 32 31.14 -13.11 1.60
CA ILE A 32 29.92 -13.88 1.34
C ILE A 32 29.98 -14.42 -0.09
N GLN A 33 30.13 -15.74 -0.24
CA GLN A 33 30.00 -16.40 -1.53
C GLN A 33 28.52 -16.52 -1.91
N VAL A 34 28.19 -16.08 -3.11
CA VAL A 34 26.84 -16.12 -3.66
C VAL A 34 26.86 -16.65 -5.09
N ILE A 35 25.75 -17.25 -5.53
CA ILE A 35 25.58 -17.71 -6.91
C ILE A 35 24.61 -16.75 -7.59
N SER A 36 25.03 -16.08 -8.67
CA SER A 36 24.10 -15.34 -9.53
C SER A 36 23.46 -16.31 -10.52
N LYS A 37 22.14 -16.26 -10.63
CA LYS A 37 21.35 -17.12 -11.51
C LYS A 37 20.14 -16.37 -12.05
N ASP A 38 19.89 -16.50 -13.34
CA ASP A 38 18.62 -16.05 -13.93
C ASP A 38 17.50 -17.00 -13.55
N VAL A 39 16.41 -16.43 -13.03
CA VAL A 39 15.20 -17.14 -12.64
C VAL A 39 14.02 -16.62 -13.43
N LEU A 40 13.14 -17.54 -13.82
CA LEU A 40 11.87 -17.19 -14.45
C LEU A 40 10.82 -16.99 -13.36
N LEU A 41 10.11 -15.88 -13.44
CA LEU A 41 9.07 -15.48 -12.51
C LEU A 41 7.78 -15.25 -13.27
N GLN A 42 6.70 -15.76 -12.70
CA GLN A 42 5.34 -15.47 -13.15
C GLN A 42 4.63 -14.73 -12.03
N LEU A 43 4.05 -13.58 -12.34
CA LEU A 43 3.24 -12.80 -11.40
C LEU A 43 1.79 -12.88 -11.86
N ASN A 44 0.92 -13.49 -11.06
CA ASN A 44 -0.45 -13.79 -11.47
C ASN A 44 -0.46 -14.56 -12.81
N ASP A 45 -1.32 -14.16 -13.75
CA ASP A 45 -1.46 -14.76 -15.07
C ASP A 45 -0.63 -14.03 -16.16
N GLU A 46 0.31 -13.17 -15.78
CA GLU A 46 1.19 -12.45 -16.70
C GLU A 46 2.25 -13.38 -17.32
N PRO A 47 2.86 -13.00 -18.46
CA PRO A 47 3.94 -13.76 -19.07
C PRO A 47 5.14 -13.97 -18.13
N LEU A 48 5.89 -15.06 -18.35
CA LEU A 48 7.13 -15.32 -17.62
C LEU A 48 8.17 -14.22 -17.88
N LEU A 49 8.72 -13.68 -16.79
CA LEU A 49 9.77 -12.66 -16.80
C LEU A 49 11.07 -13.25 -16.26
N SER A 50 12.18 -12.90 -16.90
CA SER A 50 13.52 -13.29 -16.43
C SER A 50 14.07 -12.24 -15.49
N ALA A 51 14.49 -12.65 -14.29
CA ALA A 51 15.15 -11.79 -13.32
C ALA A 51 16.50 -12.37 -12.90
N SER A 52 17.50 -11.49 -12.76
CA SER A 52 18.77 -11.87 -12.15
C SER A 52 18.58 -12.00 -10.64
N ALA A 53 18.75 -13.21 -10.13
CA ALA A 53 18.63 -13.53 -8.71
C ALA A 53 19.98 -13.90 -8.11
N ILE A 54 20.07 -13.73 -6.79
CA ILE A 54 21.20 -14.16 -5.98
C ILE A 54 20.75 -15.36 -5.17
N VAL A 55 21.44 -16.48 -5.29
CA VAL A 55 21.23 -17.68 -4.47
C VAL A 55 22.29 -17.72 -3.39
N HIS A 56 21.85 -17.72 -2.14
CA HIS A 56 22.73 -17.77 -0.98
C HIS A 56 22.05 -18.50 0.19
N LYS A 57 22.74 -19.47 0.79
CA LYS A 57 22.23 -20.28 1.93
C LYS A 57 20.80 -20.82 1.69
N ASP A 58 20.62 -21.49 0.55
CA ASP A 58 19.34 -22.08 0.12
C ASP A 58 18.17 -21.10 -0.02
N ARG A 59 18.47 -19.80 -0.17
CA ARG A 59 17.48 -18.74 -0.43
C ARG A 59 17.77 -18.06 -1.75
N ILE A 60 16.70 -17.70 -2.46
CA ILE A 60 16.74 -16.90 -3.68
C ILE A 60 16.37 -15.47 -3.28
N TYR A 61 17.26 -14.53 -3.58
CA TYR A 61 17.08 -13.10 -3.38
C TYR A 61 16.84 -12.45 -4.72
N LEU A 62 15.77 -11.67 -4.81
CA LEU A 62 15.37 -10.93 -6.01
C LEU A 62 15.44 -9.43 -5.77
N PRO A 63 15.75 -8.63 -6.80
CA PRO A 63 15.64 -7.18 -6.71
C PRO A 63 14.20 -6.78 -6.38
N ILE A 64 13.99 -6.11 -5.25
CA ILE A 64 12.64 -5.71 -4.82
C ILE A 64 11.95 -4.80 -5.85
N ARG A 65 12.70 -3.90 -6.49
CA ARG A 65 12.23 -3.03 -7.57
C ARG A 65 11.60 -3.81 -8.72
N PHE A 66 12.22 -4.93 -9.09
CA PHE A 66 11.72 -5.80 -10.17
C PHE A 66 10.31 -6.30 -9.84
N ILE A 67 10.04 -6.71 -8.59
CA ILE A 67 8.70 -7.20 -8.21
C ILE A 67 7.69 -6.05 -8.09
N VAL A 68 8.10 -4.94 -7.45
CA VAL A 68 7.21 -3.80 -7.15
C VAL A 68 6.69 -3.13 -8.42
N GLU A 69 7.53 -2.94 -9.43
CA GLU A 69 7.13 -2.30 -10.69
C GLU A 69 6.12 -3.15 -11.48
N GLN A 70 6.22 -4.48 -11.42
CA GLN A 70 5.24 -5.39 -12.04
C GLN A 70 3.88 -5.37 -11.34
N LEU A 71 3.85 -4.98 -10.06
CA LEU A 71 2.61 -4.77 -9.29
C LEU A 71 2.02 -3.36 -9.49
N HIS A 72 2.54 -2.59 -10.47
CA HIS A 72 2.18 -1.20 -10.73
C HIS A 72 2.33 -0.28 -9.52
N ALA A 73 3.16 -0.69 -8.55
CA ALA A 73 3.46 0.07 -7.36
C ALA A 73 4.71 0.93 -7.56
N GLN A 74 4.79 2.04 -6.83
CA GLN A 74 5.93 2.96 -6.87
C GLN A 74 6.88 2.66 -5.72
N ILE A 75 8.19 2.71 -5.99
CA ILE A 75 9.24 2.51 -4.99
C ILE A 75 10.03 3.81 -4.80
N HIS A 76 10.22 4.21 -3.54
CA HIS A 76 11.03 5.35 -3.16
C HIS A 76 12.12 4.91 -2.18
N TRP A 77 13.34 5.40 -2.40
CA TRP A 77 14.48 5.19 -1.51
C TRP A 77 14.83 6.51 -0.84
N ASP A 78 14.83 6.51 0.48
CA ASP A 78 15.31 7.62 1.29
C ASP A 78 16.71 7.29 1.82
N GLU A 79 17.72 7.94 1.26
CA GLU A 79 19.13 7.80 1.62
C GLU A 79 19.42 8.23 3.07
N LEU A 80 18.70 9.22 3.59
CA LEU A 80 18.98 9.78 4.92
C LEU A 80 18.55 8.81 6.01
N SER A 81 17.38 8.18 5.84
CA SER A 81 16.83 7.23 6.80
C SER A 81 17.17 5.77 6.49
N ASN A 82 17.82 5.49 5.35
CA ASN A 82 18.02 4.14 4.80
C ASN A 82 16.70 3.35 4.70
N THR A 83 15.63 4.02 4.28
CA THR A 83 14.27 3.44 4.23
C THR A 83 13.78 3.28 2.79
N ILE A 84 13.24 2.10 2.49
CA ILE A 84 12.49 1.85 1.26
C ILE A 84 10.99 2.03 1.55
N SER A 85 10.33 2.90 0.81
CA SER A 85 8.87 3.07 0.83
C SER A 85 8.25 2.52 -0.45
N ILE A 86 7.18 1.72 -0.31
CA ILE A 86 6.43 1.17 -1.44
C ILE A 86 5.01 1.73 -1.38
N GLN A 87 4.59 2.37 -2.45
CA GLN A 87 3.23 2.91 -2.61
C GLN A 87 2.46 2.04 -3.60
N SER A 88 1.53 1.24 -3.06
CA SER A 88 0.58 0.48 -3.87
C SER A 88 -0.43 1.44 -4.50
N PRO A 89 -0.83 1.26 -5.77
CA PRO A 89 -1.94 2.01 -6.34
C PRO A 89 -3.29 1.60 -5.71
N TYR A 90 -3.35 0.40 -5.13
CA TYR A 90 -4.52 -0.17 -4.48
C TYR A 90 -4.50 0.14 -2.98
N VAL A 91 -4.65 1.42 -2.64
CA VAL A 91 -4.96 1.82 -1.26
C VAL A 91 -6.48 1.88 -1.12
N PHE A 92 -7.03 1.16 -0.14
CA PHE A 92 -8.44 1.31 0.19
C PHE A 92 -8.74 2.76 0.55
N ARG A 93 -9.73 3.34 -0.11
CA ARG A 93 -10.23 4.69 0.14
C ARG A 93 -11.65 4.60 0.62
N ASP A 94 -11.91 5.27 1.73
CA ASP A 94 -13.25 5.49 2.23
C ASP A 94 -13.72 6.92 1.90
N PHE A 95 -15.00 7.20 2.11
CA PHE A 95 -15.56 8.54 2.02
C PHE A 95 -16.45 8.85 3.23
N PRO A 96 -16.52 10.14 3.65
CA PRO A 96 -17.35 10.51 4.79
C PRO A 96 -18.83 10.28 4.48
N GLU A 97 -19.58 9.91 5.53
CA GLU A 97 -21.04 9.82 5.52
C GLU A 97 -21.68 11.11 4.96
N ALA A 98 -22.92 11.00 4.47
CA ALA A 98 -23.66 12.15 3.97
C ALA A 98 -23.84 13.19 5.08
N ASN A 99 -23.53 14.45 4.79
CA ASN A 99 -23.69 15.56 5.72
C ASN A 99 -24.94 16.40 5.38
N PRO A 100 -26.02 16.33 6.18
CA PRO A 100 -27.23 17.12 5.94
C PRO A 100 -27.02 18.64 6.01
N LEU A 101 -26.04 19.12 6.78
CA LEU A 101 -25.73 20.56 6.89
C LEU A 101 -25.17 21.12 5.58
N GLU A 102 -24.48 20.27 4.81
CA GLU A 102 -23.97 20.59 3.47
C GLU A 102 -24.99 20.28 2.36
N LYS A 103 -26.24 19.98 2.73
CA LYS A 103 -27.33 19.59 1.82
C LYS A 103 -27.05 18.31 1.04
N GLU A 104 -26.31 17.38 1.63
CA GLU A 104 -26.11 16.06 1.04
C GLU A 104 -27.26 15.12 1.39
N LYS A 105 -27.61 14.22 0.47
CA LYS A 105 -28.67 13.22 0.64
C LYS A 105 -28.03 11.83 0.55
N PHE A 106 -28.31 10.96 1.52
CA PHE A 106 -28.09 9.53 1.36
C PHE A 106 -29.36 8.89 0.79
N ILE A 107 -29.21 8.07 -0.25
CA ILE A 107 -30.32 7.30 -0.84
C ILE A 107 -29.90 5.84 -1.00
N TYR A 108 -30.87 4.94 -0.94
CA TYR A 108 -30.63 3.51 -1.08
C TYR A 108 -31.62 2.92 -2.08
N GLY A 109 -31.15 2.04 -2.95
CA GLY A 109 -31.98 1.49 -4.01
C GLY A 109 -31.27 0.48 -4.90
N GLU A 110 -31.98 0.04 -5.94
CA GLU A 110 -31.49 -0.88 -6.95
C GLU A 110 -31.15 -0.15 -8.25
N ILE A 111 -30.03 -0.48 -8.89
CA ILE A 111 -29.69 0.09 -10.20
C ILE A 111 -30.59 -0.47 -11.30
N LEU A 112 -31.35 0.39 -11.96
CA LEU A 112 -32.19 0.03 -13.12
C LEU A 112 -31.47 0.21 -14.47
N ALA A 113 -30.61 1.22 -14.58
CA ALA A 113 -29.86 1.49 -15.81
C ALA A 113 -28.51 2.17 -15.53
N ILE A 114 -27.53 1.91 -16.40
CA ILE A 114 -26.17 2.49 -16.33
C ILE A 114 -25.77 2.94 -17.74
N ASP A 115 -25.41 4.21 -17.89
CA ASP A 115 -24.66 4.69 -19.03
C ASP A 115 -23.20 4.94 -18.64
N LYS A 116 -22.34 3.98 -19.02
CA LYS A 116 -20.90 4.01 -18.73
C LYS A 116 -20.15 5.10 -19.49
N LYS A 117 -20.71 5.66 -20.57
CA LYS A 117 -20.02 6.70 -21.37
C LYS A 117 -20.24 8.09 -20.79
N SER A 118 -21.43 8.34 -20.27
CA SER A 118 -21.81 9.62 -19.66
C SER A 118 -21.75 9.62 -18.13
N ASN A 119 -21.39 8.49 -17.52
CA ASN A 119 -21.40 8.29 -16.06
C ASN A 119 -22.77 8.58 -15.43
N LEU A 120 -23.84 8.15 -16.09
CA LEU A 120 -25.20 8.29 -15.57
C LEU A 120 -25.70 6.95 -15.01
N ILE A 121 -26.42 7.00 -13.90
CA ILE A 121 -27.18 5.87 -13.37
C ILE A 121 -28.64 6.23 -13.17
N THR A 122 -29.51 5.25 -13.31
CA THR A 122 -30.92 5.35 -12.88
C THR A 122 -31.15 4.30 -11.82
N ILE A 123 -31.77 4.70 -10.71
CA ILE A 123 -32.02 3.80 -9.58
C ILE A 123 -33.50 3.82 -9.19
N GLU A 124 -33.95 2.71 -8.61
CA GLU A 124 -35.22 2.64 -7.88
C GLU A 124 -34.92 2.76 -6.38
N GLU A 125 -35.33 3.85 -5.74
CA GLU A 125 -35.21 4.04 -4.30
C GLU A 125 -36.16 3.09 -3.54
N HIS A 126 -35.63 2.39 -2.54
CA HIS A 126 -36.39 1.50 -1.66
C HIS A 126 -36.64 2.20 -0.31
N TYR A 127 -37.85 2.74 -0.14
CA TYR A 127 -38.33 3.29 1.14
C TYR A 127 -38.98 2.20 2.02
N ASP A 128 -39.16 2.50 3.31
CA ASP A 128 -39.92 1.68 4.27
C ASP A 128 -41.39 1.54 3.81
N ASP A 129 -41.60 0.51 3.00
CA ASP A 129 -42.82 -0.27 2.78
C ASP A 129 -43.98 0.19 1.89
N ARG A 130 -44.02 1.35 1.20
CA ARG A 130 -45.18 1.62 0.28
C ARG A 130 -44.98 2.36 -1.04
N ASP A 131 -43.85 3.03 -1.29
CA ASP A 131 -43.67 3.77 -2.54
C ASP A 131 -42.25 3.58 -3.08
N THR A 132 -42.14 3.13 -4.32
CA THR A 132 -40.89 3.08 -5.09
C THR A 132 -40.76 4.37 -5.91
N TYR A 133 -39.65 5.08 -5.76
CA TYR A 133 -39.36 6.28 -6.54
C TYR A 133 -38.17 6.03 -7.46
N ILE A 134 -38.31 6.37 -8.74
CA ILE A 134 -37.22 6.24 -9.70
C ILE A 134 -36.48 7.57 -9.75
N GLU A 135 -35.18 7.56 -9.45
CA GLU A 135 -34.27 8.69 -9.68
C GLU A 135 -33.56 8.48 -11.03
N PRO A 136 -34.01 9.15 -12.11
CA PRO A 136 -33.41 8.98 -13.42
C PRO A 136 -32.15 9.83 -13.60
N ASN A 137 -31.18 9.30 -14.35
CA ASN A 137 -30.02 10.04 -14.86
C ASN A 137 -29.20 10.78 -13.77
N LEU A 138 -28.96 10.14 -12.62
CA LEU A 138 -28.04 10.64 -11.62
C LEU A 138 -26.61 10.67 -12.18
N GLN A 139 -26.01 11.86 -12.20
CA GLN A 139 -24.63 12.05 -12.63
C GLN A 139 -23.67 11.53 -11.56
N VAL A 140 -22.82 10.59 -11.95
CA VAL A 140 -21.73 10.07 -11.12
C VAL A 140 -20.47 10.89 -11.41
N LYS A 141 -19.85 11.40 -10.34
CA LYS A 141 -18.62 12.19 -10.45
C LYS A 141 -17.46 11.31 -10.91
N GLU A 142 -16.54 11.89 -11.70
CA GLU A 142 -15.34 11.17 -12.15
C GLU A 142 -14.46 10.64 -11.01
N ASN A 143 -14.43 11.38 -9.89
CA ASN A 143 -13.67 11.02 -8.70
C ASN A 143 -14.52 10.31 -7.63
N VAL A 144 -15.64 9.70 -8.01
CA VAL A 144 -16.49 8.91 -7.11
C VAL A 144 -15.66 7.82 -6.42
N ILE A 145 -15.91 7.62 -5.12
CA ILE A 145 -15.39 6.47 -4.40
C ILE A 145 -16.51 5.44 -4.30
N ILE A 146 -16.28 4.25 -4.83
CA ILE A 146 -17.22 3.13 -4.81
C ILE A 146 -16.62 2.05 -3.92
N ILE A 147 -17.39 1.61 -2.93
CA ILE A 147 -16.96 0.60 -1.95
C ILE A 147 -17.86 -0.61 -2.11
N LEU A 148 -17.28 -1.78 -2.33
CA LEU A 148 -17.95 -3.06 -2.12
C LEU A 148 -17.58 -3.58 -0.74
N GLN A 149 -18.59 -3.76 0.09
CA GLN A 149 -18.47 -4.41 1.39
C GLN A 149 -19.08 -5.82 1.32
N ARG A 150 -18.32 -6.82 1.76
CA ARG A 150 -18.76 -8.20 1.91
C ARG A 150 -18.24 -8.75 3.23
N ASN A 151 -19.14 -8.95 4.19
CA ASN A 151 -18.79 -9.25 5.58
C ASN A 151 -17.82 -8.20 6.15
N ASP A 152 -16.65 -8.64 6.59
CA ASP A 152 -15.55 -7.85 7.15
C ASP A 152 -14.58 -7.30 6.10
N LYS A 153 -14.81 -7.60 4.82
CA LYS A 153 -13.93 -7.18 3.71
C LYS A 153 -14.51 -6.00 2.96
N GLN A 154 -13.64 -5.08 2.59
CA GLN A 154 -13.97 -3.91 1.78
C GLN A 154 -12.99 -3.82 0.60
N MET A 155 -13.50 -3.40 -0.56
CA MET A 155 -12.69 -3.11 -1.73
C MET A 155 -13.24 -1.89 -2.47
N ASN A 156 -12.35 -1.10 -3.06
CA ASN A 156 -12.79 -0.08 -4.00
C ASN A 156 -13.11 -0.69 -5.36
N LEU A 157 -14.20 -0.23 -5.95
CA LEU A 157 -14.61 -0.57 -7.31
C LEU A 157 -14.46 0.64 -8.24
N SER A 158 -14.40 0.37 -9.54
CA SER A 158 -14.58 1.38 -10.57
C SER A 158 -16.06 1.46 -10.98
N PHE A 159 -16.47 2.58 -11.59
CA PHE A 159 -17.82 2.71 -12.14
C PHE A 159 -18.13 1.63 -13.19
N GLY A 160 -17.10 1.13 -13.89
CA GLY A 160 -17.21 0.05 -14.86
C GLY A 160 -17.60 -1.30 -14.24
N ASP A 161 -17.39 -1.49 -12.94
CA ASP A 161 -17.67 -2.75 -12.24
C ASP A 161 -19.15 -2.87 -11.81
N LEU A 162 -19.88 -1.76 -11.75
CA LEU A 162 -21.30 -1.72 -11.40
C LEU A 162 -22.16 -2.42 -12.45
N ARG A 163 -23.26 -3.01 -11.98
CA ARG A 163 -24.20 -3.80 -12.77
C ARG A 163 -25.64 -3.37 -12.46
N ILE A 164 -26.49 -3.50 -13.48
CA ILE A 164 -27.93 -3.41 -13.30
C ILE A 164 -28.35 -4.51 -12.31
N GLY A 165 -29.18 -4.16 -11.33
CA GLY A 165 -29.61 -5.02 -10.24
C GLY A 165 -28.75 -4.95 -8.96
N ASP A 166 -27.62 -4.21 -8.99
CA ASP A 166 -26.85 -3.99 -7.77
C ASP A 166 -27.66 -3.15 -6.77
N HIS A 167 -27.71 -3.61 -5.51
CA HIS A 167 -28.31 -2.87 -4.40
C HIS A 167 -27.25 -1.95 -3.79
N ILE A 168 -27.50 -0.64 -3.84
CA ILE A 168 -26.51 0.37 -3.55
C ILE A 168 -27.04 1.47 -2.63
N GLY A 169 -26.16 1.95 -1.75
CA GLY A 169 -26.30 3.25 -1.10
C GLY A 169 -25.51 4.31 -1.87
N LEU A 170 -26.10 5.48 -2.06
CA LEU A 170 -25.48 6.62 -2.74
C LEU A 170 -25.44 7.82 -1.82
N VAL A 171 -24.34 8.58 -1.88
CA VAL A 171 -24.27 9.93 -1.30
C VAL A 171 -24.33 10.95 -2.42
N LEU A 172 -25.42 11.71 -2.46
CA LEU A 172 -25.61 12.85 -3.35
C LEU A 172 -25.09 14.12 -2.70
N ASN A 173 -24.35 14.93 -3.46
CA ASN A 173 -23.96 16.27 -3.03
C ASN A 173 -25.11 17.27 -3.17
N LYS A 174 -24.87 18.53 -2.78
CA LYS A 174 -25.84 19.64 -2.92
C LYS A 174 -26.34 19.88 -4.36
N ASP A 175 -25.57 19.45 -5.36
CA ASP A 175 -25.84 19.63 -6.79
C ASP A 175 -26.52 18.37 -7.39
N GLN A 176 -26.93 17.42 -6.54
CA GLN A 176 -27.53 16.13 -6.90
C GLN A 176 -26.62 15.18 -7.71
N GLU A 177 -25.30 15.38 -7.63
CA GLU A 177 -24.32 14.45 -8.20
C GLU A 177 -23.91 13.39 -7.17
N VAL A 178 -23.71 12.16 -7.63
CA VAL A 178 -23.22 11.05 -6.82
C VAL A 178 -21.73 11.22 -6.55
N ARG A 179 -21.37 11.42 -5.28
CA ARG A 179 -19.97 11.53 -4.83
C ARG A 179 -19.43 10.26 -4.17
N GLY A 180 -20.29 9.35 -3.73
CA GLY A 180 -19.90 8.10 -3.08
C GLY A 180 -20.96 7.03 -3.27
N ILE A 181 -20.52 5.78 -3.41
CA ILE A 181 -21.38 4.61 -3.61
C ILE A 181 -20.94 3.48 -2.68
N ILE A 182 -21.88 2.83 -2.01
CA ILE A 182 -21.64 1.64 -1.19
C ILE A 182 -22.49 0.50 -1.76
N LEU A 183 -21.83 -0.61 -2.09
CA LEU A 183 -22.45 -1.87 -2.48
C LEU A 183 -22.36 -2.81 -1.29
N ASN A 184 -23.49 -3.31 -0.81
CA ASN A 184 -23.52 -4.29 0.26
C ASN A 184 -24.04 -5.62 -0.28
N GLN A 185 -23.24 -6.68 -0.17
CA GLN A 185 -23.54 -8.03 -0.68
C GLN A 185 -23.23 -9.12 0.34
#